data_AF-A0AAW1A6N2-F1
#
_entry.id   AF-A0AAW1A6N2-F1
#
_cell.length_a   1.000
_cell.length_b   1.000
_cell.length_c   1.000
_cell.angle_alpha   90.00
_cell.angle_beta   90.00
_cell.angle_gamma   90.00
#
_symmetry.space_group_name_H-M   'P 1'
#
loop_
_entity.id
_entity.type
_entity.pdbx_description
1 polymer ?
#
loop_
_entity_poly.entity_id
_entity_poly.type
_entity_poly.pdbx_seq_one_letter_code
_entity_poly.pdbx_strand_id
1 'polypeptide(L)'
;MYHNSFSGLNCVSTESIKKESTFDSVLEEKWVKAQQNGIFRYVLKIPDSKILEGKYQFLIQLNIDRGCKKRSPENITSMNQLFNEKQFNFTKIVSEEQIMNLDNIDKDDIIAVNVSPIEYCHSLLLPQRCKRLPQIITKYSLFKAIELFSLSSSPYLRMAFNSLCAHASVNHLHWHLYYLNWRMLLEYIDLEEYAGPVQILEKYPAKGFCIKYSNVQNMDDFVNWAFLIVNYLQNTEIAHNVYITRGKLSIAEEYKDIRIYIWVRKSMTGVKNINAFNPAAPELFGHLSIKCQEIGRKLMLYCFIELYQNKIFHAVAS
;
A
#
# COMPACT_ATOMS: atom_id res chain seq x y z
N MET A 1 5.98 14.40 -30.10
CA MET A 1 7.42 14.30 -29.89
C MET A 1 7.82 15.26 -28.78
N TYR A 2 8.07 14.74 -27.57
CA TYR A 2 8.83 15.42 -26.53
C TYR A 2 9.64 14.34 -25.84
N HIS A 3 10.91 14.26 -26.24
CA HIS A 3 11.93 13.46 -25.57
C HIS A 3 12.30 14.17 -24.27
N ASN A 4 12.05 13.53 -23.13
CA ASN A 4 12.79 13.80 -21.92
C ASN A 4 13.64 12.56 -21.60
N SER A 5 14.93 12.81 -21.48
CA SER A 5 16.00 11.86 -21.22
C SER A 5 15.79 11.13 -19.89
N PHE A 6 15.48 9.84 -19.98
CA PHE A 6 15.42 8.92 -18.86
C PHE A 6 16.83 8.60 -18.35
N SER A 7 17.09 8.81 -17.06
CA SER A 7 18.23 8.20 -16.38
C SER A 7 17.94 6.72 -16.14
N GLY A 8 18.33 5.86 -17.10
CA GLY A 8 17.98 4.44 -17.22
C GLY A 8 18.63 3.47 -16.23
N LEU A 9 18.84 3.84 -14.96
CA LEU A 9 19.42 2.94 -13.95
C LEU A 9 18.42 2.40 -12.91
N ASN A 10 17.26 3.05 -12.72
CA ASN A 10 16.26 2.65 -11.71
C ASN A 10 14.90 2.20 -12.30
N CYS A 11 14.67 2.46 -13.59
CA CYS A 11 13.57 1.85 -14.33
C CYS A 11 14.07 0.51 -14.85
N VAL A 12 13.41 -0.60 -14.50
CA VAL A 12 13.84 -1.93 -14.95
C VAL A 12 13.62 -2.01 -16.46
N SER A 13 14.70 -2.17 -17.22
CA SER A 13 14.61 -2.53 -18.64
C SER A 13 13.94 -3.90 -18.75
N THR A 14 12.75 -3.93 -19.33
CA THR A 14 11.97 -5.15 -19.55
C THR A 14 12.53 -5.94 -20.74
N GLU A 15 13.75 -6.46 -20.61
CA GLU A 15 14.26 -7.52 -21.49
C GLU A 15 13.95 -8.90 -20.89
N SER A 16 12.67 -9.12 -20.63
CA SER A 16 12.01 -10.42 -20.72
C SER A 16 10.51 -10.13 -20.64
N ILE A 17 9.85 -10.10 -21.79
CA ILE A 17 8.39 -9.98 -21.84
C ILE A 17 7.83 -11.29 -21.29
N LYS A 18 7.68 -11.37 -19.96
CA LYS A 18 6.76 -12.33 -19.36
C LYS A 18 5.38 -11.98 -19.89
N LYS A 19 4.67 -12.98 -20.40
CA LYS A 19 3.26 -12.84 -20.78
C LYS A 19 2.52 -12.27 -19.57
N GLU A 20 1.99 -11.07 -19.74
CA GLU A 20 1.19 -10.37 -18.75
C GLU A 20 0.02 -11.26 -18.33
N SER A 21 -0.27 -11.32 -17.03
CA SER A 21 -1.36 -12.17 -16.54
C SER A 21 -2.70 -11.61 -16.99
N THR A 22 -3.70 -12.47 -17.18
CA THR A 22 -5.07 -12.00 -17.48
C THR A 22 -5.60 -11.05 -16.41
N PHE A 23 -5.20 -11.25 -15.15
CA PHE A 23 -5.54 -10.35 -14.06
C PHE A 23 -4.97 -8.95 -14.28
N ASP A 24 -3.67 -8.85 -14.57
CA ASP A 24 -2.97 -7.58 -14.81
C ASP A 24 -3.65 -6.82 -15.97
N SER A 25 -3.83 -7.50 -17.12
CA SER A 25 -4.40 -6.87 -18.32
C SER A 25 -5.83 -6.36 -18.11
N VAL A 26 -6.68 -7.16 -17.46
CA VAL A 26 -8.07 -6.73 -17.20
C VAL A 26 -8.11 -5.55 -16.22
N LEU A 27 -7.25 -5.56 -15.20
CA LEU A 27 -7.19 -4.50 -14.21
C LEU A 27 -6.74 -3.18 -14.84
N GLU A 28 -5.63 -3.22 -15.60
CA GLU A 28 -5.07 -2.07 -16.29
C GLU A 28 -6.02 -1.50 -17.35
N GLU A 29 -6.58 -2.34 -18.23
CA GLU A 29 -7.51 -1.92 -19.28
C GLU A 29 -8.73 -1.19 -18.67
N LYS A 30 -9.35 -1.78 -17.66
CA LYS A 30 -10.54 -1.20 -17.02
C LYS A 30 -10.22 0.05 -16.23
N TRP A 31 -9.06 0.12 -15.58
CA TRP A 31 -8.62 1.32 -14.88
C TRP A 31 -8.39 2.49 -15.85
N VAL A 32 -7.73 2.23 -16.99
CA VAL A 32 -7.51 3.22 -18.06
C VAL A 32 -8.85 3.69 -18.63
N LYS A 33 -9.78 2.77 -18.90
CA LYS A 33 -11.13 3.10 -19.39
C LYS A 33 -11.91 3.96 -18.39
N ALA A 34 -11.84 3.65 -17.10
CA ALA A 34 -12.44 4.50 -16.06
C ALA A 34 -11.83 5.91 -16.04
N GLN A 35 -10.53 6.06 -16.33
CA GLN A 35 -9.89 7.38 -16.41
C GLN A 35 -10.36 8.16 -17.62
N GLN A 36 -10.46 7.52 -18.78
CA GLN A 36 -11.00 8.10 -20.01
C GLN A 36 -12.46 8.54 -19.85
N ASN A 37 -13.24 7.78 -19.07
CA ASN A 37 -14.63 8.08 -18.77
C ASN A 37 -14.82 9.13 -17.66
N GLY A 38 -13.74 9.71 -17.11
CA GLY A 38 -13.83 10.77 -16.11
C GLY A 38 -14.29 10.33 -14.72
N ILE A 39 -14.15 9.04 -14.37
CA ILE A 39 -14.59 8.49 -13.06
C ILE A 39 -13.76 9.03 -11.89
N PHE A 40 -12.53 9.47 -12.16
CA PHE A 40 -11.59 9.93 -11.15
C PHE A 40 -11.81 11.41 -10.81
N ARG A 41 -11.48 11.80 -9.56
CA ARG A 41 -11.50 13.20 -9.13
C ARG A 41 -10.47 14.07 -9.86
N TYR A 42 -9.46 13.43 -10.43
CA TYR A 42 -8.43 14.03 -11.26
C TYR A 42 -7.78 12.97 -12.12
N VAL A 43 -7.25 13.39 -13.28
CA VAL A 43 -6.35 12.57 -14.09
C VAL A 43 -5.02 12.47 -13.36
N LEU A 44 -4.51 11.26 -13.15
CA LEU A 44 -3.22 11.07 -12.49
C LEU A 44 -2.11 11.72 -13.31
N LYS A 45 -1.39 12.66 -12.69
CA LYS A 45 -0.19 13.29 -13.26
C LYS A 45 0.91 13.31 -12.22
N ILE A 46 2.05 12.72 -12.57
CA ILE A 46 3.26 12.71 -11.75
C ILE A 46 4.35 13.47 -12.54
N PRO A 47 4.34 14.82 -12.51
CA PRO A 47 5.27 15.64 -13.29
C PRO A 47 6.73 15.52 -12.87
N ASP A 48 7.00 15.05 -11.66
CA ASP A 48 8.36 14.91 -11.13
C ASP A 48 8.46 13.66 -10.24
N SER A 49 9.53 12.90 -10.44
CA SER A 49 9.88 11.68 -9.70
C SER A 49 11.38 11.64 -9.48
N LYS A 50 11.81 11.45 -8.23
CA LYS A 50 13.24 11.40 -7.89
C LYS A 50 13.50 10.35 -6.81
N ILE A 51 14.54 9.56 -6.99
CA ILE A 51 15.13 8.75 -5.92
C ILE A 51 16.06 9.64 -5.10
N LEU A 52 15.86 9.69 -3.79
CA LEU A 52 16.75 10.39 -2.88
C LEU A 52 18.12 9.71 -2.80
N GLU A 53 19.16 10.52 -2.68
CA GLU A 53 20.51 10.04 -2.43
C GLU A 53 20.63 9.39 -1.04
N GLY A 54 21.63 8.52 -0.88
CA GLY A 54 21.91 7.80 0.35
C GLY A 54 21.37 6.37 0.37
N LYS A 55 21.62 5.66 1.48
CA LYS A 55 21.41 4.22 1.58
C LYS A 55 19.96 3.74 1.50
N TYR A 56 18.99 4.63 1.76
CA TYR A 56 17.57 4.25 1.80
C TYR A 56 16.82 4.43 0.48
N GLN A 57 17.36 5.26 -0.42
CA GLN A 57 16.87 5.43 -1.79
C GLN A 57 15.34 5.64 -1.90
N PHE A 58 14.77 6.49 -1.04
CA PHE A 58 13.34 6.78 -1.07
C PHE A 58 12.92 7.40 -2.39
N LEU A 59 11.78 6.93 -2.93
CA LEU A 59 11.16 7.52 -4.12
C LEU A 59 10.26 8.68 -3.71
N ILE A 60 10.54 9.87 -4.20
CA ILE A 60 9.68 11.04 -4.10
C ILE A 60 8.95 11.24 -5.42
N GLN A 61 7.63 11.39 -5.34
CA GLN A 61 6.79 11.73 -6.48
C GLN A 61 5.90 12.92 -6.16
N LEU A 62 5.87 13.91 -7.05
CA LEU A 62 5.01 15.07 -6.93
C LEU A 62 3.61 14.73 -7.49
N ASN A 63 2.58 14.81 -6.65
CA ASN A 63 1.18 14.62 -7.02
C ASN A 63 0.33 15.73 -6.40
N ILE A 64 0.30 16.89 -7.07
CA ILE A 64 -0.36 18.11 -6.59
C ILE A 64 -1.88 17.90 -6.50
N ASP A 65 -2.47 17.30 -7.54
CA ASP A 65 -3.91 17.09 -7.62
C ASP A 65 -4.44 16.23 -6.48
N ARG A 66 -3.69 15.20 -6.06
CA ARG A 66 -4.04 14.39 -4.88
C ARG A 66 -4.12 15.23 -3.60
N GLY A 67 -3.30 16.26 -3.48
CA GLY A 67 -3.31 17.17 -2.34
C GLY A 67 -4.59 18.00 -2.26
N CYS A 68 -5.02 18.53 -3.40
CA CYS A 68 -6.09 19.52 -3.48
C CYS A 68 -7.49 18.92 -3.76
N LYS A 69 -7.56 17.78 -4.46
CA LYS A 69 -8.81 17.21 -4.98
C LYS A 69 -9.28 15.95 -4.26
N LYS A 70 -8.47 15.42 -3.33
CA LYS A 70 -8.88 14.27 -2.50
C LYS A 70 -9.96 14.71 -1.51
N ARG A 71 -10.94 13.84 -1.27
CA ARG A 71 -11.96 14.03 -0.22
C ARG A 71 -11.33 14.24 1.16
N SER A 72 -12.03 14.98 2.01
CA SER A 72 -11.67 15.13 3.42
C SER A 72 -11.60 13.77 4.12
N PRO A 73 -10.57 13.50 4.92
CA PRO A 73 -10.49 12.31 5.77
C PRO A 73 -11.63 12.28 6.81
N GLU A 74 -12.05 11.08 7.18
CA GLU A 74 -12.97 10.87 8.31
C GLU A 74 -12.30 11.26 9.64
N ASN A 75 -13.09 11.66 10.63
CA ASN A 75 -12.62 11.84 11.99
C ASN A 75 -12.46 10.47 12.65
N ILE A 76 -11.21 10.06 12.90
CA ILE A 76 -10.91 8.77 13.51
C ILE A 76 -10.66 8.96 15.01
N THR A 77 -11.43 8.26 15.83
CA THR A 77 -11.40 8.40 17.29
C THR A 77 -10.64 7.27 17.99
N SER A 78 -10.68 6.05 17.44
CA SER A 78 -9.97 4.88 17.98
C SER A 78 -9.73 3.82 16.91
N MET A 79 -8.93 2.80 17.25
CA MET A 79 -8.70 1.62 16.39
C MET A 79 -9.97 0.78 16.20
N ASN A 80 -10.85 0.78 17.20
CA ASN A 80 -12.10 0.01 17.23
C ASN A 80 -13.34 0.85 16.88
N GLN A 81 -13.16 2.00 16.22
CA GLN A 81 -14.30 2.82 15.77
C GLN A 81 -15.25 1.99 14.91
N LEU A 82 -16.52 1.98 15.30
CA LEU A 82 -17.55 1.21 14.60
C LEU A 82 -17.80 1.77 13.19
N PHE A 83 -18.15 0.89 12.27
CA PHE A 83 -18.64 1.28 10.94
C PHE A 83 -19.83 2.23 11.07
N ASN A 84 -19.87 3.26 10.24
CA ASN A 84 -20.95 4.24 10.23
C ASN A 84 -21.55 4.38 8.83
N GLU A 85 -22.78 3.88 8.65
CA GLU A 85 -23.48 3.94 7.37
C GLU A 85 -23.80 5.37 6.89
N LYS A 86 -23.86 6.35 7.80
CA LYS A 86 -24.12 7.74 7.47
C LYS A 86 -22.91 8.41 6.83
N GLN A 87 -21.70 7.99 7.21
CA GLN A 87 -20.44 8.45 6.60
C GLN A 87 -20.25 7.87 5.19
N PHE A 88 -19.29 8.40 4.43
CA PHE A 88 -18.91 7.78 3.17
C PHE A 88 -18.42 6.35 3.41
N ASN A 89 -18.88 5.42 2.58
CA ASN A 89 -18.44 4.03 2.61
C ASN A 89 -18.61 3.39 1.24
N PHE A 90 -17.90 2.28 0.98
CA PHE A 90 -17.87 1.67 -0.33
C PHE A 90 -19.15 0.96 -0.81
N THR A 91 -20.21 0.85 0.02
CA THR A 91 -21.52 0.42 -0.52
C THR A 91 -22.19 1.52 -1.33
N LYS A 92 -21.65 2.75 -1.31
CA LYS A 92 -22.17 3.94 -1.99
C LYS A 92 -21.42 4.31 -3.27
N ILE A 93 -20.42 3.53 -3.68
CA ILE A 93 -19.73 3.75 -4.96
C ILE A 93 -20.70 3.51 -6.11
N VAL A 94 -20.52 4.23 -7.21
CA VAL A 94 -21.29 3.98 -8.43
C VAL A 94 -20.74 2.77 -9.18
N SER A 95 -21.55 2.16 -10.04
CA SER A 95 -21.17 0.95 -10.81
C SER A 95 -19.92 1.15 -11.67
N GLU A 96 -19.71 2.37 -12.15
CA GLU A 96 -18.61 2.76 -13.02
C GLU A 96 -17.27 2.84 -12.28
N GLU A 97 -17.30 2.90 -10.95
CA GLU A 97 -16.08 2.75 -10.13
C GLU A 97 -15.64 1.28 -10.04
N GLN A 98 -16.51 0.32 -10.32
CA GLN A 98 -16.20 -1.11 -10.20
C GLN A 98 -15.41 -1.63 -11.42
N ILE A 99 -14.29 -2.28 -11.16
CA ILE A 99 -13.41 -2.90 -12.16
C ILE A 99 -13.78 -4.38 -12.34
N MET A 100 -13.86 -5.14 -11.24
CA MET A 100 -14.09 -6.59 -11.28
C MET A 100 -14.93 -7.06 -10.11
N ASN A 101 -15.64 -8.17 -10.31
CA ASN A 101 -16.21 -8.99 -9.24
C ASN A 101 -15.36 -10.27 -9.15
N LEU A 102 -14.87 -10.60 -7.96
CA LEU A 102 -13.85 -11.64 -7.75
C LEU A 102 -14.44 -13.02 -7.42
N ASP A 103 -15.69 -13.06 -6.96
CA ASP A 103 -16.36 -14.29 -6.57
C ASP A 103 -17.72 -14.44 -7.29
N ASN A 104 -18.30 -15.64 -7.19
CA ASN A 104 -19.74 -15.79 -7.41
C ASN A 104 -20.47 -14.92 -6.38
N ILE A 105 -21.45 -14.16 -6.87
CA ILE A 105 -22.31 -13.10 -6.27
C ILE A 105 -22.45 -13.07 -4.73
N ASP A 106 -22.42 -14.21 -4.04
CA ASP A 106 -22.73 -14.35 -2.61
C ASP A 106 -21.73 -13.68 -1.63
N LYS A 107 -20.47 -13.45 -2.03
CA LYS A 107 -19.47 -12.86 -1.12
C LYS A 107 -19.30 -11.34 -1.23
N ASP A 108 -19.68 -10.74 -2.37
CA ASP A 108 -19.48 -9.31 -2.68
C ASP A 108 -18.03 -8.83 -2.49
N ASP A 109 -17.08 -9.64 -2.98
CA ASP A 109 -15.67 -9.27 -3.10
C ASP A 109 -15.43 -8.60 -4.45
N ILE A 110 -15.09 -7.31 -4.43
CA ILE A 110 -14.91 -6.55 -5.68
C ILE A 110 -13.57 -5.81 -5.70
N ILE A 111 -13.13 -5.49 -6.92
CA ILE A 111 -12.12 -4.46 -7.16
C ILE A 111 -12.81 -3.22 -7.70
N ALA A 112 -12.52 -2.06 -7.11
CA ALA A 112 -12.96 -0.76 -7.60
C ALA A 112 -11.77 0.18 -7.80
N VAL A 113 -11.90 1.19 -8.67
CA VAL A 113 -10.87 2.23 -8.81
C VAL A 113 -10.75 3.01 -7.51
N ASN A 114 -9.53 3.46 -7.18
CA ASN A 114 -9.40 4.54 -6.22
C ASN A 114 -9.57 5.86 -6.97
N VAL A 115 -10.73 6.51 -6.83
CA VAL A 115 -11.04 7.80 -7.47
C VAL A 115 -10.09 8.96 -7.08
N SER A 116 -9.17 8.73 -6.15
CA SER A 116 -8.00 9.58 -5.89
C SER A 116 -6.73 8.72 -5.93
N PRO A 117 -6.11 8.49 -7.11
CA PRO A 117 -4.99 7.57 -7.30
C PRO A 117 -3.66 8.17 -6.81
N ILE A 118 -2.73 7.35 -6.28
CA ILE A 118 -1.35 7.80 -5.95
C ILE A 118 -0.44 7.58 -7.13
N GLU A 119 -0.70 6.48 -7.84
CA GLU A 119 0.14 5.88 -8.84
C GLU A 119 -0.77 5.14 -9.85
N TYR A 120 -0.20 4.74 -10.97
CA TYR A 120 -0.85 3.98 -12.02
C TYR A 120 -1.61 2.77 -11.47
N CYS A 121 -2.81 2.59 -12.00
CA CYS A 121 -3.70 1.49 -11.67
C CYS A 121 -4.06 1.38 -10.18
N HIS A 122 -4.00 2.50 -9.43
CA HIS A 122 -4.42 2.52 -8.03
C HIS A 122 -5.90 2.19 -7.89
N SER A 123 -6.16 1.03 -7.32
CA SER A 123 -7.46 0.41 -7.12
C SER A 123 -7.60 -0.05 -5.67
N LEU A 124 -8.79 -0.53 -5.32
CA LEU A 124 -9.17 -0.98 -4.00
C LEU A 124 -9.74 -2.39 -4.10
N LEU A 125 -9.20 -3.33 -3.31
CA LEU A 125 -9.89 -4.58 -3.00
C LEU A 125 -10.86 -4.29 -1.85
N LEU A 126 -12.13 -4.61 -2.09
CA LEU A 126 -13.24 -4.43 -1.16
C LEU A 126 -13.80 -5.82 -0.81
N PRO A 127 -13.22 -6.52 0.18
CA PRO A 127 -13.67 -7.86 0.54
C PRO A 127 -14.94 -7.75 1.40
N GLN A 128 -15.94 -8.55 1.08
CA GLN A 128 -17.22 -8.65 1.79
C GLN A 128 -17.86 -7.27 1.97
N ARG A 129 -17.86 -6.46 0.90
CA ARG A 129 -18.23 -5.04 0.95
C ARG A 129 -19.64 -4.83 1.53
N CYS A 130 -20.62 -5.65 1.18
CA CYS A 130 -21.97 -5.59 1.76
C CYS A 130 -22.06 -5.97 3.23
N LYS A 131 -21.04 -6.63 3.82
CA LYS A 131 -20.98 -6.88 5.28
C LYS A 131 -20.63 -5.65 6.10
N ARG A 132 -20.23 -4.54 5.45
CA ARG A 132 -19.99 -3.24 6.12
C ARG A 132 -19.01 -3.35 7.29
N LEU A 133 -17.96 -4.14 7.11
CA LEU A 133 -16.96 -4.35 8.14
C LEU A 133 -16.15 -3.05 8.35
N PRO A 134 -15.82 -2.68 9.61
CA PRO A 134 -14.91 -1.56 9.87
C PRO A 134 -13.53 -1.84 9.27
N GLN A 135 -12.66 -0.83 9.20
CA GLN A 135 -11.30 -0.94 8.65
C GLN A 135 -10.37 -1.71 9.60
N ILE A 136 -10.65 -3.01 9.72
CA ILE A 136 -9.99 -4.00 10.58
C ILE A 136 -9.73 -5.23 9.70
N ILE A 137 -8.49 -5.70 9.64
CA ILE A 137 -8.14 -6.88 8.86
C ILE A 137 -8.83 -8.09 9.47
N THR A 138 -9.58 -8.81 8.65
CA THR A 138 -10.03 -10.19 8.94
C THR A 138 -9.07 -11.18 8.28
N LYS A 139 -8.99 -12.40 8.82
CA LYS A 139 -8.21 -13.48 8.21
C LYS A 139 -8.61 -13.71 6.74
N TYR A 140 -9.92 -13.61 6.47
CA TYR A 140 -10.48 -13.67 5.12
C TYR A 140 -9.94 -12.56 4.21
N SER A 141 -9.97 -11.30 4.67
CA SER A 141 -9.51 -10.17 3.87
C SER A 141 -8.01 -10.23 3.57
N LEU A 142 -7.20 -10.71 4.52
CA LEU A 142 -5.77 -10.91 4.32
C LEU A 142 -5.50 -12.03 3.31
N PHE A 143 -6.20 -13.17 3.45
CA PHE A 143 -6.12 -14.26 2.47
C PHE A 143 -6.48 -13.76 1.07
N LYS A 144 -7.62 -13.07 0.92
CA LYS A 144 -8.09 -12.56 -0.38
C LYS A 144 -7.11 -11.56 -0.99
N ALA A 145 -6.46 -10.72 -0.17
CA ALA A 145 -5.41 -9.82 -0.63
C ALA A 145 -4.22 -10.60 -1.22
N ILE A 146 -3.71 -11.62 -0.53
CA ILE A 146 -2.56 -12.40 -1.01
C ILE A 146 -2.93 -13.29 -2.20
N GLU A 147 -4.13 -13.87 -2.21
CA GLU A 147 -4.68 -14.63 -3.35
C GLU A 147 -4.69 -13.76 -4.61
N LEU A 148 -5.28 -12.57 -4.53
CA LEU A 148 -5.31 -11.61 -5.62
C LEU A 148 -3.92 -11.16 -6.04
N PHE A 149 -3.03 -10.89 -5.09
CA PHE A 149 -1.63 -10.54 -5.36
C PHE A 149 -0.92 -11.64 -6.17
N SER A 150 -1.25 -12.90 -5.89
CA SER A 150 -0.65 -14.07 -6.54
C SER A 150 -1.14 -14.28 -7.98
N LEU A 151 -2.29 -13.71 -8.36
CA LEU A 151 -2.77 -13.73 -9.75
C LEU A 151 -1.93 -12.85 -10.68
N SER A 152 -1.29 -11.82 -10.13
CA SER A 152 -0.45 -10.91 -10.90
C SER A 152 0.92 -11.53 -11.20
N SER A 153 1.34 -11.45 -12.45
CA SER A 153 2.70 -11.77 -12.88
C SER A 153 3.65 -10.58 -12.78
N SER A 154 3.11 -9.38 -12.55
CA SER A 154 3.84 -8.13 -12.55
C SER A 154 4.78 -8.03 -11.34
N PRO A 155 6.05 -7.66 -11.54
CA PRO A 155 6.95 -7.32 -10.44
C PRO A 155 6.55 -6.01 -9.75
N TYR A 156 5.64 -5.22 -10.33
CA TYR A 156 5.33 -3.86 -9.87
C TYR A 156 4.08 -3.76 -9.03
N LEU A 157 3.23 -4.80 -8.99
CA LEU A 157 2.05 -4.78 -8.14
C LEU A 157 2.47 -4.68 -6.67
N ARG A 158 1.75 -3.82 -5.93
CA ARG A 158 1.87 -3.63 -4.49
C ARG A 158 0.49 -3.72 -3.88
N MET A 159 0.41 -4.20 -2.64
CA MET A 159 -0.81 -4.04 -1.83
C MET A 159 -0.49 -3.40 -0.50
N ALA A 160 -1.43 -2.61 0.00
CA ALA A 160 -1.23 -1.83 1.21
C ALA A 160 -2.52 -1.75 2.04
N PHE A 161 -2.36 -1.79 3.35
CA PHE A 161 -3.43 -1.57 4.31
C PHE A 161 -3.00 -0.55 5.35
N ASN A 162 -3.93 0.34 5.69
CA ASN A 162 -3.78 1.28 6.78
C ASN A 162 -4.91 1.00 7.76
N SER A 163 -4.58 0.73 9.02
CA SER A 163 -5.58 0.75 10.09
C SER A 163 -6.02 2.18 10.39
N LEU A 164 -7.15 2.33 11.08
CA LEU A 164 -7.78 3.63 11.37
C LEU A 164 -6.80 4.64 11.97
N CYS A 165 -6.15 4.29 13.08
CA CYS A 165 -5.18 5.16 13.76
C CYS A 165 -3.79 5.17 13.10
N ALA A 166 -3.63 4.50 11.96
CA ALA A 166 -2.41 4.49 11.14
C ALA A 166 -2.65 5.11 9.74
N HIS A 167 -3.47 6.17 9.71
CA HIS A 167 -3.78 7.00 8.54
C HIS A 167 -4.70 6.40 7.48
N ALA A 168 -5.59 5.45 7.83
CA ALA A 168 -6.74 5.17 6.98
C ALA A 168 -7.61 6.43 6.77
N SER A 169 -8.33 6.49 5.66
CA SER A 169 -9.21 7.64 5.34
C SER A 169 -10.70 7.27 5.26
N VAL A 170 -11.05 5.99 5.29
CA VAL A 170 -12.44 5.47 5.36
C VAL A 170 -12.47 4.43 6.46
N ASN A 171 -13.50 4.44 7.29
CA ASN A 171 -13.83 3.30 8.13
C ASN A 171 -14.76 2.29 7.41
N HIS A 172 -14.21 1.57 6.45
CA HIS A 172 -14.85 0.43 5.80
C HIS A 172 -13.72 -0.44 5.22
N LEU A 173 -13.64 -1.72 5.59
CA LEU A 173 -12.61 -2.66 5.19
C LEU A 173 -12.25 -2.58 3.70
N HIS A 174 -11.02 -2.15 3.42
CA HIS A 174 -10.43 -2.09 2.09
C HIS A 174 -8.91 -2.26 2.13
N TRP A 175 -8.40 -2.84 1.05
CA TRP A 175 -6.98 -2.90 0.73
C TRP A 175 -6.70 -2.04 -0.49
N HIS A 176 -5.58 -1.34 -0.48
CA HIS A 176 -5.07 -0.62 -1.64
C HIS A 176 -4.25 -1.58 -2.50
N LEU A 177 -4.33 -1.42 -3.82
CA LEU A 177 -3.41 -2.03 -4.77
C LEU A 177 -3.04 -1.03 -5.86
N TYR A 178 -1.79 -1.06 -6.33
CA TYR A 178 -1.29 -0.16 -7.37
C TYR A 178 0.01 -0.71 -7.97
N TYR A 179 0.39 -0.22 -9.14
CA TYR A 179 1.59 -0.67 -9.86
C TYR A 179 2.67 0.39 -9.74
N LEU A 180 3.74 0.08 -9.02
CA LEU A 180 4.88 0.95 -8.86
C LEU A 180 6.06 0.43 -9.68
N ASN A 181 6.27 1.00 -10.87
CA ASN A 181 7.38 0.63 -11.76
C ASN A 181 8.72 1.25 -11.30
N TRP A 182 9.10 0.95 -10.06
CA TRP A 182 10.35 1.36 -9.44
C TRP A 182 10.86 0.23 -8.56
N ARG A 183 12.17 -0.03 -8.64
CA ARG A 183 12.88 -0.86 -7.67
C ARG A 183 12.94 -0.14 -6.33
N MET A 184 12.57 -0.83 -5.26
CA MET A 184 12.51 -0.28 -3.91
C MET A 184 13.37 -1.10 -2.95
N LEU A 185 14.08 -0.43 -2.05
CA LEU A 185 15.04 -1.07 -1.14
C LEU A 185 14.45 -2.26 -0.37
N LEU A 186 13.19 -2.16 0.10
CA LEU A 186 12.54 -3.21 0.88
C LEU A 186 12.25 -4.50 0.09
N GLU A 187 12.44 -4.51 -1.22
CA GLU A 187 12.37 -5.75 -2.01
C GLU A 187 13.65 -6.58 -1.87
N TYR A 188 14.75 -5.95 -1.44
CA TYR A 188 16.11 -6.52 -1.45
C TYR A 188 16.78 -6.49 -0.08
N ILE A 189 16.32 -5.67 0.85
CA ILE A 189 16.96 -5.48 2.15
C ILE A 189 17.04 -6.79 2.94
N ASP A 190 18.15 -6.94 3.66
CA ASP A 190 18.35 -8.01 4.64
C ASP A 190 17.42 -7.82 5.84
N LEU A 191 16.97 -8.95 6.39
CA LEU A 191 16.05 -9.04 7.51
C LEU A 191 16.68 -9.94 8.57
N GLU A 192 16.46 -9.61 9.84
CA GLU A 192 17.02 -10.36 10.97
C GLU A 192 16.02 -11.41 11.44
N GLU A 193 16.48 -12.64 11.69
CA GLU A 193 15.62 -13.69 12.24
C GLU A 193 15.11 -13.31 13.62
N TYR A 194 13.85 -13.67 13.92
CA TYR A 194 13.26 -13.38 15.23
C TYR A 194 12.59 -14.61 15.85
N ALA A 195 11.44 -15.05 15.30
CA ALA A 195 10.68 -16.16 15.88
C ALA A 195 9.83 -16.86 14.81
N GLY A 196 10.03 -18.17 14.66
CA GLY A 196 9.38 -18.92 13.58
C GLY A 196 9.71 -18.32 12.21
N PRO A 197 8.74 -18.09 11.32
CA PRO A 197 8.98 -17.46 10.02
C PRO A 197 9.01 -15.92 10.08
N VAL A 198 8.87 -15.32 11.27
CA VAL A 198 8.86 -13.87 11.46
C VAL A 198 10.28 -13.35 11.54
N GLN A 199 10.56 -12.35 10.72
CA GLN A 199 11.82 -11.61 10.67
C GLN A 199 11.59 -10.14 11.06
N ILE A 200 12.67 -9.43 11.41
CA ILE A 200 12.66 -8.02 11.80
C ILE A 200 13.37 -7.17 10.75
N LEU A 201 12.74 -6.06 10.38
CA LEU A 201 13.31 -4.98 9.60
C LEU A 201 14.04 -3.99 10.51
N GLU A 202 15.27 -4.31 10.91
CA GLU A 202 16.01 -3.50 11.89
C GLU A 202 16.80 -2.35 11.22
N LYS A 203 17.37 -2.62 10.04
CA LYS A 203 18.30 -1.70 9.32
C LYS A 203 17.59 -0.69 8.41
N TYR A 204 16.34 -0.34 8.72
CA TYR A 204 15.54 0.62 7.97
C TYR A 204 14.89 1.63 8.94
N PRO A 205 14.63 2.89 8.54
CA PRO A 205 14.13 3.89 9.48
C PRO A 205 12.77 3.53 10.07
N ALA A 206 11.94 2.82 9.30
CA ALA A 206 10.70 2.21 9.77
C ALA A 206 10.92 0.77 10.18
N LYS A 207 11.21 0.57 11.48
CA LYS A 207 11.30 -0.78 12.03
C LYS A 207 9.96 -1.48 12.00
N GLY A 208 9.96 -2.77 11.72
CA GLY A 208 8.74 -3.56 11.62
C GLY A 208 9.02 -5.06 11.50
N PHE A 209 7.95 -5.84 11.43
CA PHE A 209 8.02 -7.26 11.17
C PHE A 209 7.95 -7.53 9.66
N CYS A 210 8.58 -8.60 9.22
CA CYS A 210 8.45 -9.13 7.88
C CYS A 210 8.22 -10.63 7.93
N ILE A 211 7.32 -11.14 7.10
CA ILE A 211 7.21 -12.57 6.81
C ILE A 211 7.44 -12.74 5.32
N LYS A 212 8.33 -13.67 4.96
CA LYS A 212 8.57 -14.08 3.58
C LYS A 212 7.77 -15.34 3.26
N TYR A 213 7.22 -15.42 2.06
CA TYR A 213 6.55 -16.63 1.61
C TYR A 213 7.52 -17.82 1.54
N SER A 214 8.77 -17.57 1.15
CA SER A 214 9.85 -18.57 1.15
C SER A 214 10.18 -19.17 2.53
N ASN A 215 9.75 -18.54 3.63
CA ASN A 215 9.96 -19.02 4.99
C ASN A 215 8.79 -19.87 5.54
N VAL A 216 7.74 -20.11 4.76
CA VAL A 216 6.54 -20.87 5.16
C VAL A 216 6.22 -21.96 4.15
N GLN A 217 5.41 -22.96 4.56
CA GLN A 217 5.18 -24.14 3.73
C GLN A 217 4.15 -23.91 2.62
N ASN A 218 3.14 -23.08 2.90
CA ASN A 218 2.01 -22.86 2.02
C ASN A 218 1.32 -21.52 2.31
N MET A 219 0.31 -21.19 1.51
CA MET A 219 -0.48 -19.96 1.62
C MET A 219 -1.20 -19.81 2.97
N ASP A 220 -1.74 -20.90 3.51
CA ASP A 220 -2.47 -20.87 4.77
C ASP A 220 -1.52 -20.52 5.92
N ASP A 221 -0.32 -21.10 5.96
CA ASP A 221 0.71 -20.74 6.93
C ASP A 221 1.13 -19.28 6.80
N PHE A 222 1.30 -18.80 5.57
CA PHE A 222 1.66 -17.40 5.32
C PHE A 222 0.61 -16.43 5.89
N VAL A 223 -0.67 -16.71 5.63
CA VAL A 223 -1.80 -15.95 6.16
C VAL A 223 -1.89 -16.09 7.68
N ASN A 224 -1.72 -17.29 8.23
CA ASN A 224 -1.82 -17.56 9.66
C ASN A 224 -0.79 -16.77 10.46
N TRP A 225 0.47 -16.79 10.03
CA TRP A 225 1.55 -16.07 10.71
C TRP A 225 1.38 -14.56 10.63
N ALA A 226 1.03 -14.03 9.45
CA ALA A 226 0.78 -12.59 9.31
C ALA A 226 -0.47 -12.16 10.11
N PHE A 227 -1.53 -12.96 10.09
CA PHE A 227 -2.75 -12.68 10.84
C PHE A 227 -2.53 -12.79 12.34
N LEU A 228 -1.66 -13.68 12.83
CA LEU A 228 -1.32 -13.77 14.26
C LEU A 228 -0.82 -12.42 14.80
N ILE A 229 0.14 -11.81 14.11
CA ILE A 229 0.71 -10.50 14.48
C ILE A 229 -0.37 -9.42 14.37
N VAL A 230 -1.05 -9.33 13.23
CA VAL A 230 -2.08 -8.30 12.98
C VAL A 230 -3.23 -8.41 13.99
N ASN A 231 -3.71 -9.62 14.28
CA ASN A 231 -4.80 -9.85 15.22
C ASN A 231 -4.40 -9.45 16.65
N TYR A 232 -3.15 -9.72 17.06
CA TYR A 232 -2.63 -9.21 18.33
C TYR A 232 -2.66 -7.68 18.37
N LEU A 233 -2.13 -7.01 17.34
CA LEU A 233 -2.12 -5.55 17.26
C LEU A 233 -3.54 -4.96 17.28
N GLN A 234 -4.49 -5.59 16.59
CA GLN A 234 -5.90 -5.17 16.59
C GLN A 234 -6.55 -5.33 17.97
N ASN A 235 -6.37 -6.48 18.62
CA ASN A 235 -6.96 -6.77 19.94
C ASN A 235 -6.36 -5.91 21.06
N THR A 236 -5.15 -5.40 20.86
CA THR A 236 -4.46 -4.48 21.78
C THR A 236 -4.59 -3.01 21.37
N GLU A 237 -5.42 -2.71 20.38
CA GLU A 237 -5.65 -1.35 19.84
C GLU A 237 -4.38 -0.62 19.39
N ILE A 238 -3.40 -1.38 18.92
CA ILE A 238 -2.15 -0.86 18.38
C ILE A 238 -2.33 -0.54 16.90
N ALA A 239 -2.17 0.75 16.56
CA ALA A 239 -2.18 1.22 15.19
C ALA A 239 -1.08 0.54 14.36
N HIS A 240 -1.41 0.12 13.15
CA HIS A 240 -0.48 -0.58 12.27
C HIS A 240 -0.75 -0.36 10.79
N ASN A 241 0.28 -0.60 9.98
CA ASN A 241 0.21 -0.64 8.52
C ASN A 241 0.70 -2.02 8.05
N VAL A 242 0.11 -2.53 6.98
CA VAL A 242 0.55 -3.76 6.31
C VAL A 242 0.86 -3.45 4.85
N TYR A 243 1.90 -4.07 4.31
CA TYR A 243 2.28 -3.88 2.91
C TYR A 243 2.81 -5.18 2.32
N ILE A 244 2.37 -5.49 1.10
CA ILE A 244 2.69 -6.72 0.38
C ILE A 244 3.41 -6.34 -0.90
N THR A 245 4.58 -6.94 -1.11
CA THR A 245 5.39 -6.73 -2.31
C THR A 245 6.04 -8.03 -2.75
N ARG A 246 6.43 -8.10 -4.02
CA ARG A 246 7.41 -9.10 -4.46
C ARG A 246 8.79 -8.72 -3.94
N GLY A 247 9.61 -9.71 -3.67
CA GLY A 247 10.97 -9.51 -3.18
C GLY A 247 11.95 -10.52 -3.73
N LYS A 248 13.23 -10.25 -3.49
CA LYS A 248 14.34 -11.08 -3.90
C LYS A 248 14.34 -12.39 -3.13
N LEU A 249 14.29 -13.49 -3.88
CA LEU A 249 14.49 -14.86 -3.39
C LEU A 249 15.96 -15.25 -3.50
N SER A 250 16.57 -15.01 -4.66
CA SER A 250 17.98 -15.27 -4.96
C SER A 250 18.52 -14.23 -5.95
N ILE A 251 19.81 -14.27 -6.29
CA ILE A 251 20.41 -13.35 -7.29
C ILE A 251 19.73 -13.50 -8.67
N ALA A 252 19.38 -14.72 -9.07
CA ALA A 252 18.71 -14.98 -10.35
C ALA A 252 17.18 -14.74 -10.29
N GLU A 253 16.62 -14.61 -9.08
CA GLU A 253 15.18 -14.62 -8.84
C GLU A 253 14.74 -13.40 -8.01
N GLU A 254 14.93 -12.21 -8.57
CA GLU A 254 14.72 -10.92 -7.87
C GLU A 254 13.27 -10.63 -7.42
N TYR A 255 12.26 -11.26 -8.03
CA TYR A 255 10.84 -10.99 -7.73
C TYR A 255 10.02 -12.27 -7.53
N LYS A 256 10.66 -13.35 -7.11
CA LYS A 256 10.02 -14.68 -6.94
C LYS A 256 9.55 -14.96 -5.52
N ASP A 257 9.90 -14.10 -4.55
CA ASP A 257 9.36 -14.18 -3.20
C ASP A 257 8.22 -13.16 -3.00
N ILE A 258 7.41 -13.37 -1.97
CA ILE A 258 6.39 -12.41 -1.51
C ILE A 258 6.73 -12.03 -0.07
N ARG A 259 6.78 -10.72 0.21
CA ARG A 259 7.06 -10.18 1.54
C ARG A 259 5.83 -9.46 2.08
N ILE A 260 5.45 -9.77 3.31
CA ILE A 260 4.46 -8.99 4.08
C ILE A 260 5.21 -8.22 5.15
N TYR A 261 5.22 -6.90 5.02
CA TYR A 261 5.72 -5.98 6.04
C TYR A 261 4.58 -5.52 6.95
N ILE A 262 4.83 -5.50 8.26
CA ILE A 262 3.89 -5.04 9.27
C ILE A 262 4.61 -4.02 10.16
N TRP A 263 4.16 -2.77 10.13
CA TRP A 263 4.73 -1.70 10.96
C TRP A 263 3.80 -1.33 12.09
N VAL A 264 4.34 -1.33 13.30
CA VAL A 264 3.68 -0.85 14.51
C VAL A 264 3.78 0.67 14.58
N ARG A 265 2.67 1.34 14.89
CA ARG A 265 2.54 2.80 14.85
C ARG A 265 2.07 3.35 16.18
N LYS A 266 2.53 4.55 16.49
CA LYS A 266 1.90 5.38 17.52
C LYS A 266 0.53 5.80 16.99
N SER A 267 -0.51 5.52 17.76
CA SER A 267 -1.88 5.86 17.36
C SER A 267 -2.05 7.35 17.13
N MET A 268 -2.67 7.70 16.00
CA MET A 268 -3.04 9.05 15.63
C MET A 268 -4.58 9.13 15.53
N THR A 269 -5.18 10.02 16.31
CA THR A 269 -6.63 10.27 16.32
C THR A 269 -6.95 11.68 15.82
N GLY A 270 -8.22 11.95 15.57
CA GLY A 270 -8.72 13.20 15.02
C GLY A 270 -8.77 13.24 13.49
N VAL A 271 -9.09 14.41 12.95
CA VAL A 271 -9.02 14.67 11.51
C VAL A 271 -7.57 14.84 11.09
N LYS A 272 -7.13 14.04 10.12
CA LYS A 272 -5.76 14.09 9.58
C LYS A 272 -5.43 15.51 9.06
N ASN A 273 -4.41 16.15 9.63
CA ASN A 273 -3.87 17.41 9.11
C ASN A 273 -3.26 17.19 7.72
N ILE A 274 -3.94 17.66 6.67
CA ILE A 274 -3.57 17.43 5.28
C ILE A 274 -2.26 18.12 4.84
N ASN A 275 -1.83 19.13 5.61
CA ASN A 275 -0.61 19.91 5.37
C ASN A 275 0.63 19.30 6.03
N ALA A 276 0.45 18.34 6.95
CA ALA A 276 1.55 17.62 7.58
C ALA A 276 1.95 16.39 6.76
N PHE A 277 3.23 15.98 6.88
CA PHE A 277 3.68 14.67 6.42
C PHE A 277 3.05 13.57 7.29
N ASN A 278 2.31 12.65 6.69
CA ASN A 278 1.53 11.65 7.42
C ASN A 278 1.77 10.27 6.79
N PRO A 279 2.87 9.59 7.21
CA PRO A 279 3.35 8.40 6.53
C PRO A 279 2.35 7.26 6.70
N ALA A 280 1.67 6.89 5.62
CA ALA A 280 0.86 5.68 5.52
C ALA A 280 1.74 4.54 4.98
N ALA A 281 1.14 3.39 4.66
CA ALA A 281 1.88 2.21 4.21
C ALA A 281 2.81 2.48 3.00
N PRO A 282 2.41 3.22 1.94
CA PRO A 282 3.33 3.56 0.84
C PRO A 282 4.57 4.34 1.30
N GLU A 283 4.39 5.34 2.17
CA GLU A 283 5.52 6.09 2.69
C GLU A 283 6.42 5.23 3.58
N LEU A 284 5.85 4.31 4.37
CA LEU A 284 6.61 3.31 5.14
C LEU A 284 7.39 2.35 4.25
N PHE A 285 6.95 2.13 3.02
CA PHE A 285 7.67 1.36 2.02
C PHE A 285 8.79 2.16 1.32
N GLY A 286 8.81 3.48 1.51
CA GLY A 286 9.75 4.40 0.88
C GLY A 286 9.19 5.10 -0.36
N HIS A 287 7.90 4.98 -0.64
CA HIS A 287 7.18 5.67 -1.72
C HIS A 287 6.48 6.92 -1.17
N LEU A 288 7.08 8.08 -1.41
CA LEU A 288 6.70 9.37 -0.84
C LEU A 288 5.90 10.20 -1.85
N SER A 289 4.59 10.32 -1.63
CA SER A 289 3.73 11.18 -2.44
C SER A 289 3.67 12.59 -1.85
N ILE A 290 4.31 13.56 -2.53
CA ILE A 290 4.39 14.95 -2.11
C ILE A 290 3.33 15.77 -2.84
N LYS A 291 2.64 16.64 -2.10
CA LYS A 291 1.48 17.40 -2.59
C LYS A 291 1.78 18.84 -3.00
N CYS A 292 2.97 19.35 -2.64
CA CYS A 292 3.37 20.74 -2.86
C CYS A 292 4.86 20.80 -3.20
N GLN A 293 5.21 21.58 -4.23
CA GLN A 293 6.61 21.74 -4.68
C GLN A 293 7.53 22.29 -3.58
N GLU A 294 7.06 23.24 -2.77
CA GLU A 294 7.86 23.80 -1.66
C GLU A 294 8.13 22.78 -0.56
N ILE A 295 7.14 21.96 -0.21
CA ILE A 295 7.33 20.86 0.76
C ILE A 295 8.30 19.83 0.18
N GLY A 296 8.21 19.53 -1.12
CA GLY A 296 9.17 18.68 -1.82
C GLY A 296 10.60 19.22 -1.69
N ARG A 297 10.80 20.53 -1.92
CA ARG A 297 12.11 21.20 -1.75
C ARG A 297 12.61 21.17 -0.31
N LYS A 298 11.74 21.37 0.69
CA LYS A 298 12.12 21.31 2.12
C LYS A 298 12.48 19.89 2.56
N LEU A 299 11.74 18.88 2.12
CA LEU A 299 12.04 17.46 2.38
C LEU A 299 13.34 17.02 1.70
N MET A 300 13.74 17.66 0.60
CA MET A 300 15.05 17.46 -0.02
C MET A 300 16.21 18.09 0.78
N LEU A 301 15.95 19.07 1.65
CA LEU A 301 17.00 19.84 2.35
C LEU A 301 17.23 19.44 3.83
N TYR A 302 16.26 18.81 4.51
CA TYR A 302 16.36 18.51 5.96
C TYR A 302 15.76 17.15 6.36
N CYS A 303 16.45 16.45 7.28
CA CYS A 303 16.05 15.37 8.20
C CYS A 303 14.72 14.62 7.96
N PHE A 304 14.45 14.16 6.74
CA PHE A 304 13.31 13.27 6.47
C PHE A 304 13.32 12.05 7.40
N ILE A 305 14.50 11.50 7.66
CA ILE A 305 14.70 10.35 8.55
C ILE A 305 14.20 10.63 9.98
N GLU A 306 14.45 11.82 10.54
CA GLU A 306 13.99 12.15 11.90
C GLU A 306 12.46 12.34 11.95
N LEU A 307 11.86 13.01 10.97
CA LEU A 307 10.40 13.15 10.87
C LEU A 307 9.70 11.81 10.67
N TYR A 308 10.37 10.90 9.96
CA TYR A 308 9.92 9.55 9.69
C TYR A 308 10.01 8.66 10.94
N GLN A 309 11.14 8.68 11.65
CA GLN A 309 11.37 7.92 12.88
C GLN A 309 10.45 8.39 14.02
N ASN A 310 10.28 9.70 14.23
CA ASN A 310 9.45 10.25 15.31
C ASN A 310 7.95 9.85 15.23
N LYS A 311 7.49 9.35 14.07
CA LYS A 311 6.10 8.90 13.84
C LYS A 311 5.94 7.38 13.82
N ILE A 312 7.00 6.66 14.17
CA ILE A 312 7.05 5.20 14.20
C ILE A 312 7.23 4.79 15.65
N PHE A 313 6.46 3.79 16.08
CA PHE A 313 6.61 3.27 17.42
C PHE A 313 7.83 2.35 17.42
N HIS A 314 8.89 2.74 18.12
CA HIS A 314 10.10 1.93 18.26
C HIS A 314 9.96 0.78 19.27
N ALA A 315 8.78 0.15 19.37
CA ALA A 315 8.71 -1.14 20.05
C ALA A 315 9.08 -2.24 19.07
N VAL A 316 10.38 -2.47 18.95
CA VAL A 316 10.85 -3.79 18.55
C VAL A 316 11.15 -4.51 19.86
N ALA A 317 10.27 -5.46 20.20
CA ALA A 317 10.43 -6.50 21.22
C ALA A 317 11.05 -6.07 22.57
N SER A 318 10.18 -5.80 23.55
CA SER A 318 10.49 -5.97 24.98
C SER A 318 9.62 -7.10 25.54
#